data_AF-A0A2N7VBE3-F1
#
_entry.id   AF-A0A2N7VBE3-F1
#
_cell.length_a   1.000
_cell.length_b   1.000
_cell.length_c   1.000
_cell.angle_alpha   90.00
_cell.angle_beta   90.00
_cell.angle_gamma   90.00
#
_symmetry.space_group_name_H-M   'P 1'
#
loop_
_entity.id
_entity.type
_entity.pdbx_description
1 polymer ?
#
loop_
_entity_poly.entity_id
_entity_poly.type
_entity_poly.pdbx_seq_one_letter_code
_entity_poly.pdbx_strand_id
1 'polypeptide(L)'
;HIVQSWLHAAGIDYPLVDGGYKALRQTAIQATIELAQKPIVLIGGCTGSGKTLLVQQQPNGVDLEGLARHRGSAFGRTLQPQLSQASFENLLAAEMLKTDARQDLHLWVLEDESRMIGSNHLPECLRERMT
;
A
#
# COMPACT_ATOMS: atom_id res chain seq x y z
N HIS A 1 -1.55 -30.25 3.47
CA HIS A 1 -0.36 -29.82 2.71
C HIS A 1 0.87 -30.44 3.38
N ILE A 2 1.74 -31.18 2.67
CA ILE A 2 2.78 -32.01 3.33
C ILE A 2 3.75 -31.19 4.21
N VAL A 3 4.14 -30.00 3.75
CA VAL A 3 5.01 -29.07 4.49
C VAL A 3 4.34 -28.58 5.78
N GLN A 4 3.04 -28.29 5.75
CA GLN A 4 2.29 -27.86 6.95
C GLN A 4 2.24 -28.98 7.99
N SER A 5 2.05 -30.23 7.55
CA SER A 5 2.11 -31.39 8.43
C SER A 5 3.49 -31.58 9.06
N TRP A 6 4.57 -31.34 8.31
CA TRP A 6 5.94 -31.37 8.86
C TRP A 6 6.19 -30.27 9.88
N LEU A 7 5.73 -29.04 9.63
CA LEU A 7 5.83 -27.93 10.58
C LEU A 7 5.07 -28.25 11.88
N HIS A 8 3.84 -28.74 11.77
CA HIS A 8 3.05 -29.14 12.93
C HIS A 8 3.72 -30.27 13.72
N ALA A 9 4.29 -31.28 13.04
CA ALA A 9 5.04 -32.35 13.69
C ALA A 9 6.31 -31.86 14.41
N ALA A 10 6.91 -30.76 13.94
CA ALA A 10 8.01 -30.07 14.60
C ALA A 10 7.57 -29.10 15.71
N GLY A 11 6.28 -29.07 16.06
CA GLY A 11 5.72 -28.18 17.10
C GLY A 11 5.47 -26.75 16.63
N ILE A 12 5.49 -26.50 15.31
CA ILE A 12 5.22 -25.19 14.72
C ILE A 12 3.81 -25.22 14.13
N ASP A 13 2.86 -24.61 14.83
CA ASP A 13 1.52 -24.41 14.30
C ASP A 13 1.51 -23.19 13.36
N TYR A 14 1.34 -23.44 12.07
CA TYR A 14 1.34 -22.40 11.04
C TYR A 14 0.11 -22.54 10.13
N PRO A 15 -0.76 -21.52 10.07
CA PRO A 15 -1.95 -21.59 9.25
C PRO A 15 -1.60 -21.59 7.76
N LEU A 16 -2.35 -22.37 6.99
CA LEU A 16 -2.30 -22.34 5.53
C LEU A 16 -3.31 -21.31 5.04
N VAL A 17 -2.89 -20.46 4.10
CA VAL A 17 -3.83 -19.58 3.40
C VAL A 17 -4.57 -20.42 2.36
N ASP A 18 -5.87 -20.60 2.56
CA ASP A 18 -6.72 -21.28 1.58
C ASP A 18 -6.69 -20.55 0.23
N GLY A 19 -6.51 -21.31 -0.86
CA GLY A 19 -6.32 -20.75 -2.20
C GLY A 19 -4.94 -20.11 -2.46
N GLY A 20 -4.05 -20.10 -1.47
CA GLY A 20 -2.66 -19.67 -1.58
C GLY A 20 -2.47 -18.21 -1.99
N TYR A 21 -1.32 -17.92 -2.60
CA TYR A 21 -0.94 -16.55 -2.97
C TYR A 21 -1.94 -15.87 -3.93
N LYS A 22 -2.54 -16.63 -4.85
CA LYS A 22 -3.51 -16.08 -5.81
C LYS A 22 -4.76 -15.56 -5.10
N ALA A 23 -5.29 -16.32 -4.14
CA ALA A 23 -6.42 -15.88 -3.33
C ALA A 23 -6.04 -14.65 -2.51
N LEU A 24 -4.88 -14.68 -1.83
CA LEU A 24 -4.39 -13.54 -1.05
C LEU A 24 -4.28 -12.26 -1.89
N ARG A 25 -3.71 -12.37 -3.10
CA ARG A 25 -3.57 -11.24 -4.01
C ARG A 25 -4.92 -10.70 -4.47
N GLN A 26 -5.87 -11.57 -4.77
CA GLN A 26 -7.22 -11.13 -5.13
C GLN A 26 -7.91 -10.39 -3.98
N THR A 27 -7.76 -10.90 -2.75
CA THR A 27 -8.27 -10.24 -1.54
C THR A 27 -7.64 -8.87 -1.32
N ALA A 28 -6.32 -8.74 -1.52
CA ALA A 28 -5.63 -7.46 -1.42
C ALA A 28 -6.14 -6.43 -2.43
N ILE A 29 -6.34 -6.83 -3.69
CA ILE A 29 -6.92 -5.98 -4.73
C ILE A 29 -8.33 -5.53 -4.35
N GLN A 30 -9.18 -6.46 -3.90
CA GLN A 30 -10.55 -6.17 -3.51
C GLN A 30 -10.62 -5.20 -2.31
N ALA A 31 -9.78 -5.42 -1.30
CA ALA A 31 -9.68 -4.53 -0.16
C ALA A 31 -9.29 -3.10 -0.57
N THR A 32 -8.31 -2.94 -1.46
CA THR A 32 -7.92 -1.61 -1.98
C THR A 32 -9.08 -0.93 -2.72
N ILE A 33 -9.85 -1.67 -3.53
CA ILE A 33 -11.02 -1.14 -4.24
C ILE A 33 -12.09 -0.62 -3.25
N GLU A 34 -12.36 -1.38 -2.20
CA GLU A 34 -13.35 -1.02 -1.17
C GLU A 34 -12.89 0.18 -0.34
N LEU A 35 -11.65 0.17 0.12
CA LEU A 35 -11.09 1.25 0.95
C LEU A 35 -10.91 2.54 0.16
N ALA A 36 -10.63 2.48 -1.14
CA ALA A 36 -10.57 3.64 -2.02
C ALA A 36 -11.92 4.40 -2.12
N GLN A 37 -13.04 3.80 -1.71
CA GLN A 37 -14.34 4.48 -1.69
C GLN A 37 -14.47 5.55 -0.61
N LYS A 38 -13.60 5.54 0.41
CA LYS A 38 -13.60 6.55 1.46
C LYS A 38 -13.12 7.91 0.92
N PRO A 39 -13.59 9.04 1.47
CA PRO A 39 -13.06 10.37 1.19
C PRO A 39 -11.53 10.43 1.21
N ILE A 40 -10.93 11.19 0.29
CA ILE A 40 -9.48 11.36 0.17
C ILE A 40 -9.14 12.85 0.26
N VAL A 41 -8.15 13.18 1.08
CA VAL A 41 -7.48 14.48 1.10
C VAL A 41 -6.09 14.31 0.50
N LEU A 42 -5.78 15.13 -0.49
CA LEU A 42 -4.48 15.12 -1.15
C LEU A 42 -3.57 16.21 -0.59
N ILE A 43 -2.35 15.81 -0.24
CA ILE A 43 -1.27 16.71 0.13
C ILE A 43 -0.44 16.98 -1.11
N GLY A 44 -0.68 18.15 -1.71
CA GLY A 44 0.08 18.67 -2.86
C GLY A 44 1.28 19.53 -2.48
N GLY A 45 2.14 19.83 -3.45
CA GLY A 45 3.32 20.67 -3.27
C GLY A 45 4.54 20.24 -4.11
N CYS A 46 5.54 21.11 -4.20
CA CYS A 46 6.74 20.85 -5.00
C CYS A 46 7.57 19.68 -4.46
N THR A 47 8.47 19.15 -5.29
CA THR A 47 9.43 18.14 -4.86
C THR A 47 10.37 18.72 -3.80
N GLY A 48 10.59 17.97 -2.71
CA GLY A 48 11.38 18.44 -1.57
C GLY A 48 10.64 19.34 -0.58
N SER A 49 9.34 19.57 -0.73
CA SER A 49 8.55 20.43 0.18
C SER A 49 8.09 19.75 1.47
N GLY A 50 8.54 18.52 1.76
CA GLY A 50 8.20 17.81 2.99
C GLY A 50 6.80 17.16 3.02
N LYS A 51 6.13 16.97 1.88
CA LYS A 51 4.79 16.34 1.79
C LYS A 51 4.72 15.00 2.51
N THR A 52 5.71 14.14 2.26
CA THR A 52 5.83 12.81 2.87
C THR A 52 5.84 12.87 4.39
N LEU A 53 6.56 13.85 4.98
CA LEU A 53 6.57 14.05 6.43
C LEU A 53 5.19 14.43 6.97
N LEU A 54 4.45 15.28 6.24
CA LEU A 54 3.11 15.68 6.63
C LEU A 54 2.13 14.50 6.58
N VAL A 55 2.21 13.67 5.53
CA VAL A 55 1.40 12.44 5.39
C VAL A 55 1.71 11.46 6.51
N GLN A 56 2.99 11.17 6.79
CA GLN A 56 3.40 10.26 7.86
C GLN A 56 3.01 10.72 9.26
N GLN A 57 2.81 12.03 9.48
CA GLN A 57 2.32 12.57 10.74
C GLN A 57 0.81 12.39 10.92
N GLN A 58 0.07 12.12 9.83
CA GLN A 58 -1.37 11.88 9.91
C GLN A 58 -1.64 10.45 10.35
N PRO A 59 -2.52 10.23 11.33
CA PRO A 59 -2.91 8.89 11.74
C PRO A 59 -3.46 8.04 10.57
N ASN A 60 -4.19 8.67 9.66
CA ASN A 60 -4.80 8.08 8.45
C ASN A 60 -3.98 8.35 7.17
N GLY A 61 -2.71 8.72 7.34
CA GLY A 61 -1.79 8.95 6.23
C GLY A 61 -1.32 7.66 5.59
N VAL A 62 -1.24 7.62 4.26
CA VAL A 62 -0.59 6.53 3.52
C VAL A 62 0.52 7.13 2.65
N ASP A 63 1.76 6.79 2.99
CA ASP A 63 2.98 7.22 2.30
C ASP A 63 3.19 6.40 1.02
N LEU A 64 2.69 6.92 -0.10
CA LEU A 64 2.71 6.22 -1.39
C LEU A 64 4.12 6.14 -1.96
N GLU A 65 4.91 7.22 -1.88
CA GLU A 65 6.30 7.23 -2.32
C GLU A 65 7.18 6.27 -1.51
N GLY A 66 7.00 6.25 -0.19
CA GLY A 66 7.70 5.33 0.71
C GLY A 66 7.40 3.88 0.39
N LEU A 67 6.12 3.53 0.15
CA LEU A 67 5.70 2.19 -0.29
C LEU A 67 6.31 1.82 -1.64
N ALA A 68 6.41 2.76 -2.57
CA ALA A 68 7.04 2.58 -3.88
C ALA A 68 8.57 2.62 -3.84
N ARG A 69 9.20 2.94 -2.70
CA ARG A 69 10.64 3.21 -2.55
C ARG A 69 11.15 4.28 -3.53
N HIS A 70 10.35 5.33 -3.66
CA HIS A 70 10.57 6.48 -4.54
C HIS A 70 10.82 7.75 -3.72
N ARG A 71 11.37 8.80 -4.35
CA ARG A 71 11.68 10.10 -3.72
C ARG A 71 11.35 11.24 -4.66
N GLY A 72 10.13 11.73 -4.63
CA GLY A 72 9.60 12.80 -5.47
C GLY A 72 9.76 12.55 -6.96
N SER A 73 8.90 13.21 -7.74
CA SER A 73 9.02 13.23 -9.20
C SER A 73 10.39 13.74 -9.71
N ALA A 74 11.11 14.54 -8.92
CA ALA A 74 12.40 15.12 -9.34
C ALA A 74 13.66 14.35 -8.89
N PHE A 75 13.61 13.56 -7.80
CA PHE A 75 14.80 12.82 -7.34
C PHE A 75 14.75 11.32 -7.69
N GLY A 76 13.58 10.77 -7.97
CA GLY A 76 13.45 9.42 -8.52
C GLY A 76 13.67 8.31 -7.49
N ARG A 77 14.56 7.35 -7.78
CA ARG A 77 14.72 6.13 -6.97
C ARG A 77 15.47 6.37 -5.66
N THR A 78 15.11 5.61 -4.63
CA THR A 78 15.93 5.51 -3.41
C THR A 78 17.18 4.66 -3.64
N LEU A 79 18.04 4.53 -2.62
CA LEU A 79 19.15 3.57 -2.60
C LEU A 79 18.66 2.11 -2.68
N GLN A 80 17.38 1.87 -2.38
CA GLN A 80 16.75 0.57 -2.49
C GLN A 80 16.04 0.43 -3.84
N PRO A 81 16.07 -0.75 -4.46
CA PRO A 81 15.30 -0.99 -5.68
C PRO A 81 13.81 -0.89 -5.38
N GLN A 82 13.07 -0.27 -6.31
CA GLN A 82 11.61 -0.28 -6.29
C GLN A 82 11.10 -1.72 -6.33
N LEU A 83 9.95 -1.91 -5.69
CA LEU A 83 9.31 -3.20 -5.62
C LEU A 83 8.69 -3.58 -6.96
N SER A 84 8.50 -4.88 -7.18
CA SER A 84 7.62 -5.32 -8.27
C SER A 84 6.22 -4.74 -8.08
N GLN A 85 5.52 -4.48 -9.18
CA GLN A 85 4.15 -3.93 -9.14
C GLN A 85 3.25 -4.72 -8.18
N ALA A 86 3.32 -6.05 -8.23
CA ALA A 86 2.54 -6.90 -7.35
C ALA A 86 2.86 -6.71 -5.86
N SER A 87 4.14 -6.54 -5.52
CA SER A 87 4.56 -6.34 -4.13
C SER A 87 4.18 -4.96 -3.62
N PHE A 88 4.30 -3.92 -4.47
CA PHE A 88 3.83 -2.57 -4.16
C PHE A 88 2.33 -2.57 -3.84
N GLU A 89 1.51 -3.14 -4.72
CA GLU A 89 0.06 -3.21 -4.53
C GLU A 89 -0.34 -4.01 -3.29
N ASN A 90 0.35 -5.13 -3.01
CA ASN A 90 0.08 -5.92 -1.81
C ASN A 90 0.43 -5.15 -0.53
N LEU A 91 1.55 -4.41 -0.51
CA LEU A 91 1.93 -3.59 0.63
C LEU A 91 0.98 -2.41 0.83
N LEU A 92 0.56 -1.76 -0.26
CA LEU A 92 -0.43 -0.70 -0.22
C LEU A 92 -1.75 -1.19 0.38
N ALA A 93 -2.28 -2.32 -0.08
CA ALA A 93 -3.48 -2.93 0.48
C ALA A 93 -3.31 -3.24 1.98
N ALA A 94 -2.16 -3.82 2.36
CA ALA A 94 -1.87 -4.15 3.74
C ALA A 94 -1.76 -2.91 4.64
N GLU A 95 -1.16 -1.83 4.15
CA GLU A 95 -1.05 -0.57 4.88
C GLU A 95 -2.42 0.07 5.05
N MET A 96 -3.21 0.17 3.97
CA MET A 96 -4.57 0.70 4.04
C MET A 96 -5.43 -0.11 5.02
N LEU A 97 -5.41 -1.45 4.96
CA LEU A 97 -6.15 -2.31 5.89
C LEU A 97 -5.74 -2.10 7.34
N LYS A 98 -4.44 -2.00 7.63
CA LYS A 98 -3.93 -1.77 8.99
C LYS A 98 -4.32 -0.39 9.50
N THR A 99 -4.22 0.64 8.66
CA THR A 99 -4.60 2.00 9.02
C THR A 99 -6.10 2.11 9.26
N ASP A 100 -6.90 1.45 8.41
CA ASP A 100 -8.36 1.38 8.55
C ASP A 100 -8.78 0.74 9.87
N ALA A 101 -8.17 -0.41 10.20
CA ALA A 101 -8.50 -1.16 11.40
C ALA A 101 -8.13 -0.43 12.69
N ARG A 102 -7.24 0.56 12.64
CA ARG A 102 -6.80 1.32 13.81
C ARG A 102 -7.72 2.50 14.13
N GLN A 103 -8.65 2.88 13.24
CA GLN A 103 -9.30 4.19 13.31
C GLN A 103 -10.78 4.16 12.94
N ASP A 104 -11.57 4.95 13.68
CA ASP A 104 -12.92 5.37 13.28
C ASP A 104 -12.89 6.51 12.25
N LEU A 105 -11.71 6.85 11.69
CA LEU A 105 -11.56 7.90 10.71
C LEU A 105 -11.95 7.37 9.32
N HIS A 106 -12.94 8.01 8.72
CA HIS A 106 -13.50 7.62 7.42
C HIS A 106 -12.86 8.37 6.24
N LEU A 107 -11.60 8.82 6.36
CA LEU A 107 -10.92 9.55 5.28
C LEU A 107 -9.45 9.17 5.17
N TRP A 108 -8.89 9.26 3.96
CA TRP A 108 -7.47 9.04 3.69
C TRP A 108 -6.73 10.36 3.52
N VAL A 109 -5.47 10.41 3.98
CA VAL A 109 -4.54 11.49 3.61
C VAL A 109 -3.43 10.91 2.77
N LEU A 110 -3.35 11.31 1.50
CA LEU A 110 -2.42 10.76 0.51
C LEU A 110 -1.54 11.86 -0.08
N GLU A 111 -0.38 11.47 -0.62
CA GLU A 111 0.43 12.34 -1.46
C GLU A 111 -0.24 12.55 -2.83
N ASP A 112 -0.23 13.77 -3.35
CA ASP A 112 -0.72 14.11 -4.70
C ASP A 112 0.24 13.61 -5.79
N GLU A 113 0.32 12.29 -5.94
CA GLU A 113 1.13 11.64 -6.95
C GLU A 113 0.36 11.39 -8.25
N SER A 114 1.09 11.45 -9.36
CA SER A 114 0.54 11.14 -10.68
C SER A 114 0.22 9.65 -10.83
N ARG A 115 -0.28 9.24 -12.02
CA ARG A 115 -0.52 7.82 -12.36
C ARG A 115 0.68 6.90 -12.04
N MET A 116 1.90 7.43 -12.09
CA MET A 116 3.13 6.66 -11.87
C MET A 116 3.93 7.21 -10.69
N ILE A 117 4.47 6.29 -9.90
CA ILE A 117 5.43 6.56 -8.83
C ILE A 117 6.71 5.80 -9.19
N GLY A 118 7.58 6.46 -9.95
CA GLY A 118 8.71 5.80 -10.63
C GLY A 118 8.22 4.72 -11.60
N SER A 119 8.64 3.46 -11.40
CA SER A 119 8.18 2.32 -12.20
C SER A 119 6.89 1.66 -11.70
N ASN A 120 6.37 2.07 -10.54
CA ASN A 120 5.10 1.56 -10.02
C ASN A 120 3.94 2.40 -10.55
N HIS A 121 2.79 1.77 -10.75
CA HIS A 121 1.55 2.45 -11.11
C HIS A 121 0.58 2.42 -9.94
N LEU A 122 -0.13 3.52 -9.70
CA LEU A 122 -1.21 3.53 -8.72
C LEU A 122 -2.35 2.61 -9.19
N PRO A 123 -2.98 1.86 -8.27
CA PRO A 123 -4.21 1.14 -8.59
C PRO A 123 -5.26 2.08 -9.18
N GLU A 124 -5.93 1.65 -10.23
CA GLU A 124 -6.86 2.48 -10.99
C GLU A 124 -7.98 3.07 -10.10
N CYS A 125 -8.48 2.28 -9.14
CA CYS A 125 -9.51 2.71 -8.19
C CYS A 125 -9.07 3.89 -7.31
N LEU A 126 -7.78 4.02 -6.97
CA LEU A 126 -7.26 5.19 -6.26
C LEU A 126 -7.04 6.34 -7.23
N ARG A 127 -6.44 6.07 -8.40
CA ARG A 127 -6.17 7.09 -9.42
C ARG A 127 -7.42 7.88 -9.80
N GLU A 128 -8.54 7.20 -10.02
CA GLU A 128 -9.83 7.81 -10.36
C GLU A 128 -10.38 8.71 -9.25
N ARG A 129 -10.02 8.44 -7.99
CA ARG A 129 -10.46 9.19 -6.81
C ARG A 129 -9.55 10.37 -6.46
N MET A 130 -8.34 10.40 -7.02
CA MET A 130 -7.33 11.44 -6.83
C MET A 130 -7.36 12.52 -7.93
N THR A 131 -8.26 12.38 -8.92
CA THR A 131 -8.46 13.37 -10.01
C THR A 131 -9.65 14.26 -9.69
#